data_AF-B2HL51-F1
#
_entry.id   AF-B2HL51-F1
#
_cell.length_a   1.000
_cell.length_b   1.000
_cell.length_c   1.000
_cell.angle_alpha   90.00
_cell.angle_beta   90.00
_cell.angle_gamma   90.00
#
_symmetry.space_group_name_H-M   'P 1'
#
loop_
_entity.id
_entity.type
_entity.pdbx_description
1 polymer ?
#
loop_
_entity_poly.entity_id
_entity_poly.type
_entity_poly.pdbx_seq_one_letter_code
_entity_poly.pdbx_strand_id
1 'polypeptide(L)'
;MAGHPDVERPASPKGVATGEGGIRLFDGRRWTVESPHETHDITVCIRGMQYADGRVVSRVAVGGLLPDQPLTAHRARGLARALIAAADAADGPDAVSPNL
;
A
#
# COMPACT_ATOMS: atom_id res chain seq x y z
N MET A 1 -11.05 13.75 -34.39
CA MET A 1 -11.15 13.76 -32.92
C MET A 1 -10.44 12.50 -32.44
N ALA A 2 -9.27 12.65 -31.81
CA ALA A 2 -8.47 11.53 -31.32
C ALA A 2 -9.01 11.11 -29.94
N GLY A 3 -9.65 9.95 -29.86
CA GLY A 3 -9.99 9.31 -28.60
C GLY A 3 -8.77 8.55 -28.08
N HIS A 4 -8.36 8.86 -26.85
CA HIS A 4 -7.24 8.24 -26.15
C HIS A 4 -7.32 6.70 -26.18
N PRO A 5 -6.20 5.99 -26.39
CA PRO A 5 -6.17 4.53 -26.39
C PRO A 5 -6.50 3.99 -25.00
N ASP A 6 -7.24 2.88 -25.02
CA ASP A 6 -7.51 1.96 -23.92
C ASP A 6 -6.28 1.84 -23.01
N VAL A 7 -6.36 2.41 -21.80
CA VAL A 7 -5.35 2.22 -20.76
C VAL A 7 -5.51 0.78 -20.28
N GLU A 8 -4.62 -0.06 -20.77
CA GLU A 8 -4.60 -1.48 -20.47
C GLU A 8 -4.60 -1.70 -18.96
N ARG A 9 -5.55 -2.53 -18.54
CA ARG A 9 -5.85 -2.88 -17.16
C ARG A 9 -4.60 -3.50 -16.50
N PRO A 10 -4.00 -2.88 -15.47
CA PRO A 10 -2.93 -3.54 -14.73
C PRO A 10 -3.48 -4.82 -14.09
N ALA A 11 -2.67 -5.89 -14.16
CA ALA A 11 -2.98 -7.19 -13.58
C ALA A 11 -3.56 -7.02 -12.16
N SER A 12 -4.75 -7.59 -11.98
CA SER A 12 -5.66 -7.36 -10.86
C SER A 12 -4.97 -7.07 -9.52
N PRO A 13 -5.04 -5.83 -9.01
CA PRO A 13 -4.70 -5.53 -7.62
C PRO A 13 -5.59 -6.40 -6.71
N LYS A 14 -5.03 -6.95 -5.63
CA LYS A 14 -5.82 -7.66 -4.62
C LYS A 14 -6.73 -6.66 -3.89
N GLY A 15 -7.89 -6.40 -4.46
CA GLY A 15 -8.90 -5.49 -3.93
C GLY A 15 -8.86 -4.12 -4.61
N VAL A 16 -9.65 -3.97 -5.66
CA VAL A 16 -10.01 -2.65 -6.21
C VAL A 16 -11.35 -2.25 -5.60
N ALA A 17 -11.34 -1.27 -4.71
CA ALA A 17 -12.57 -0.61 -4.29
C ALA A 17 -12.75 0.67 -5.13
N THR A 18 -13.87 0.78 -5.84
CA THR A 18 -14.24 2.01 -6.55
C THR A 18 -15.02 2.88 -5.58
N GLY A 19 -14.43 4.00 -5.15
CA GLY A 19 -15.12 4.98 -4.31
C GLY A 19 -16.00 5.91 -5.16
N GLU A 20 -17.01 6.54 -4.53
CA GLU A 20 -17.75 7.65 -5.16
C GLU A 20 -16.77 8.76 -5.56
N GLY A 21 -16.84 9.20 -6.83
CA GLY A 21 -15.92 10.19 -7.41
C GLY A 21 -14.89 9.64 -8.39
N GLY A 22 -14.97 8.36 -8.76
CA GLY A 22 -14.08 7.77 -9.79
C GLY A 22 -12.66 7.50 -9.30
N ILE A 23 -12.45 7.49 -7.98
CA ILE A 23 -11.17 7.13 -7.36
C ILE A 23 -11.13 5.61 -7.20
N ARG A 24 -10.07 4.99 -7.72
CA ARG A 24 -9.78 3.57 -7.51
C ARG A 24 -8.72 3.43 -6.42
N LEU A 25 -9.08 2.73 -5.35
CA LEU A 25 -8.13 2.34 -4.32
C LEU A 25 -7.51 1.01 -4.69
N PHE A 26 -6.20 0.87 -4.48
CA PHE A 26 -5.50 -0.40 -4.57
C PHE A 26 -4.63 -0.63 -3.35
N ASP A 27 -4.65 -1.85 -2.82
CA ASP A 27 -3.68 -2.30 -1.83
C ASP A 27 -2.53 -3.02 -2.55
N GLY A 28 -1.32 -2.53 -2.33
CA GLY A 28 -0.07 -3.09 -2.82
C GLY A 28 0.49 -4.15 -1.86
N ARG A 29 1.82 -4.31 -1.87
CA ARG A 29 2.52 -5.25 -0.98
C ARG A 29 2.23 -4.92 0.49
N ARG A 30 2.11 -5.97 1.30
CA ARG A 30 1.82 -5.91 2.74
C ARG A 30 2.88 -6.68 3.52
N TRP A 31 3.28 -6.11 4.64
CA TRP A 31 4.14 -6.71 5.65
C TRP A 31 3.37 -6.78 6.96
N THR A 32 3.43 -7.93 7.61
CA THR A 32 2.84 -8.14 8.92
C THR A 32 3.96 -8.30 9.94
N VAL A 33 3.93 -7.48 10.98
CA VAL A 33 4.78 -7.63 12.17
C VAL A 33 3.93 -8.38 13.19
N GLU A 34 4.03 -9.70 13.13
CA GLU A 34 3.33 -10.61 14.03
C GLU A 34 3.76 -10.38 15.47
N SER A 35 2.83 -10.63 16.40
CA SER A 35 3.18 -10.71 17.81
C SER A 35 2.48 -11.88 18.48
N PRO A 36 3.20 -12.93 18.88
CA PRO A 36 2.60 -14.12 19.50
C PRO A 36 2.01 -13.85 20.89
N HIS A 37 2.24 -12.66 21.46
CA HIS A 37 1.83 -12.29 22.81
C HIS A 37 0.94 -11.04 22.88
N GLU A 38 0.62 -10.41 21.75
CA GLU A 38 -0.22 -9.22 21.70
C GLU A 38 -1.56 -9.52 21.01
N THR A 39 -2.58 -8.74 21.32
CA THR A 39 -3.95 -8.93 20.82
C THR A 39 -4.16 -8.51 19.36
N HIS A 40 -3.16 -7.92 18.70
CA HIS A 40 -3.26 -7.49 17.31
C HIS A 40 -1.90 -7.42 16.62
N ASP A 41 -1.90 -7.66 15.31
CA ASP A 41 -0.74 -7.50 14.45
C ASP A 41 -0.60 -6.06 13.96
N ILE A 42 0.63 -5.58 13.84
CA ILE A 42 0.90 -4.34 13.12
C ILE A 42 1.10 -4.68 11.67
N THR A 43 0.43 -3.94 10.80
CA THR A 43 0.48 -4.16 9.36
C THR A 43 0.99 -2.91 8.69
N VAL A 44 1.97 -3.08 7.81
CA VAL A 44 2.47 -2.03 6.93
C VAL A 44 2.05 -2.43 5.52
N CYS A 45 1.41 -1.53 4.77
CA CYS A 45 1.08 -1.79 3.38
C CYS A 45 1.26 -0.53 2.53
N ILE A 46 1.42 -0.72 1.23
CA ILE A 46 1.31 0.37 0.27
C ILE A 46 -0.16 0.50 -0.11
N ARG A 47 -0.71 1.71 0.05
CA ARG A 47 -2.04 2.06 -0.45
C ARG A 47 -1.93 3.07 -1.55
N GLY A 48 -2.54 2.74 -2.66
CA GLY A 48 -2.61 3.61 -3.82
C GLY A 48 -4.00 4.16 -4.05
N MET A 49 -4.04 5.38 -4.58
CA MET A 49 -5.23 6.01 -5.12
C MET A 49 -4.94 6.40 -6.56
N GLN A 50 -5.75 5.90 -7.48
CA GLN A 50 -5.79 6.34 -8.86
C GLN A 50 -7.00 7.24 -9.07
N TYR A 51 -6.74 8.45 -9.52
CA TYR A 51 -7.75 9.44 -9.85
C TYR A 51 -8.20 9.29 -11.31
N ALA A 52 -9.38 9.85 -11.63
CA ALA A 52 -9.95 9.78 -12.98
C ALA A 52 -9.11 10.50 -14.05
N ASP A 53 -8.24 11.44 -13.63
CA ASP A 53 -7.29 12.16 -14.50
C ASP A 53 -6.02 11.35 -14.81
N GLY A 54 -5.94 10.10 -14.35
CA GLY A 54 -4.79 9.22 -14.53
C GLY A 54 -3.68 9.42 -13.49
N ARG A 55 -3.80 10.37 -12.56
CA ARG A 55 -2.84 10.56 -11.47
C ARG A 55 -2.89 9.36 -10.53
N VAL A 56 -1.73 8.84 -10.19
CA VAL A 56 -1.57 7.79 -9.16
C VAL A 56 -0.81 8.37 -7.98
N VAL A 57 -1.32 8.14 -6.77
CA VAL A 57 -0.65 8.49 -5.52
C VAL A 57 -0.54 7.24 -4.66
N SER A 58 0.68 6.84 -4.36
CA SER A 58 0.99 5.73 -3.45
C SER A 58 1.48 6.27 -2.11
N ARG A 59 1.03 5.68 -1.01
CA ARG A 59 1.46 6.01 0.35
C ARG A 59 1.70 4.73 1.15
N VAL A 60 2.65 4.79 2.08
CA VAL A 60 2.80 3.75 3.10
C VAL A 60 1.75 4.00 4.19
N ALA A 61 0.96 2.97 4.49
CA ALA A 61 -0.04 2.97 5.55
C ALA A 61 0.37 1.97 6.65
N VAL A 62 0.15 2.37 7.90
CA VAL A 62 0.36 1.52 9.07
C VAL A 62 -0.97 1.31 9.77
N GLY A 63 -1.35 0.05 9.97
CA GLY A 63 -2.52 -0.36 10.73
C GLY A 63 -2.13 -1.18 11.97
N GLY A 64 -3.01 -1.20 12.98
CA GLY A 64 -2.78 -1.95 14.22
C GLY A 64 -1.81 -1.28 15.19
N LEU A 65 -1.41 -0.02 14.96
CA LEU A 65 -0.65 0.75 15.95
C LEU A 65 -1.63 1.47 16.87
N LEU A 66 -1.74 1.02 18.13
CA LEU A 66 -2.59 1.65 19.14
C LEU A 66 -1.75 2.64 19.97
N PRO A 67 -2.24 3.87 20.20
CA PRO A 67 -1.50 4.88 20.95
C PRO A 67 -1.22 4.46 22.40
N ASP A 68 -2.12 3.68 22.99
CA ASP A 68 -2.05 3.25 24.39
C ASP A 68 -1.25 1.94 24.59
N GLN A 69 -0.63 1.42 23.54
CA GLN A 69 0.09 0.14 23.59
C GLN A 69 1.56 0.33 23.17
N PRO A 70 2.47 0.49 24.13
CA PRO A 70 3.89 0.66 23.86
C PRO A 70 4.46 -0.49 23.06
N LEU A 71 5.37 -0.17 22.13
CA LEU A 71 6.10 -1.19 21.38
C LEU A 71 7.28 -1.71 22.20
N THR A 72 7.46 -3.03 22.22
CA THR A 72 8.73 -3.62 22.64
C THR A 72 9.84 -3.23 21.66
N ALA A 73 11.09 -3.18 22.13
CA ALA A 73 12.23 -2.84 21.27
C ALA A 73 12.42 -3.83 20.10
N HIS A 74 12.00 -5.09 20.27
CA HIS A 74 11.99 -6.06 19.18
C HIS A 74 10.95 -5.68 18.11
N ARG A 75 9.71 -5.37 18.54
CA ARG A 75 8.61 -4.99 17.65
C ARG A 75 8.87 -3.66 16.94
N ALA A 76 9.43 -2.69 17.63
CA ALA A 76 9.84 -1.40 17.04
C ALA A 76 10.87 -1.59 15.92
N ARG A 77 11.86 -2.48 16.11
CA ARG A 77 12.83 -2.82 15.06
C ARG A 77 12.19 -3.58 13.90
N GLY A 78 11.26 -4.48 14.17
CA GLY A 78 10.47 -5.17 13.15
C GLY A 78 9.66 -4.18 12.30
N LEU A 79 8.96 -3.25 12.96
CA LEU A 79 8.21 -2.18 12.31
C LEU A 79 9.12 -1.27 11.48
N ALA A 80 10.27 -0.84 12.01
CA ALA A 80 11.22 -0.02 11.27
C ALA A 80 11.70 -0.72 9.99
N ARG A 81 12.00 -2.02 10.03
CA ARG A 81 12.38 -2.80 8.84
C ARG A 81 11.24 -2.91 7.84
N ALA A 82 10.01 -3.12 8.32
CA ALA A 82 8.84 -3.17 7.45
C ALA A 82 8.57 -1.82 6.77
N LEU A 83 8.75 -0.70 7.48
CA LEU A 83 8.62 0.64 6.94
C LEU A 83 9.67 0.95 5.87
N ILE A 84 10.95 0.61 6.14
CA ILE A 84 12.02 0.77 5.15
C ILE A 84 11.71 -0.06 3.89
N ALA A 85 11.37 -1.34 4.05
CA ALA A 85 11.03 -2.20 2.92
C ALA A 85 9.80 -1.70 2.14
N ALA A 86 8.82 -1.10 2.83
CA ALA A 86 7.65 -0.50 2.18
C ALA A 86 7.98 0.78 1.42
N ALA A 87 8.87 1.61 1.95
CA ALA A 87 9.37 2.80 1.25
C ALA A 87 10.18 2.39 0.01
N ASP A 88 11.13 1.46 0.15
CA ASP A 88 11.92 0.95 -0.96
C ASP A 88 11.05 0.35 -2.07
N ALA A 89 9.98 -0.38 -1.70
CA ALA A 89 9.04 -0.94 -2.65
C ALA A 89 8.12 0.11 -3.30
N ALA A 90 7.84 1.24 -2.62
CA ALA A 90 7.08 2.34 -3.18
C ALA A 90 7.91 3.20 -4.15
N ASP A 91 9.21 3.31 -3.91
CA ASP A 91 10.15 4.04 -4.77
C ASP A 91 10.69 3.19 -5.93
N GLY A 92 10.59 1.85 -5.83
CA GLY A 92 11.05 0.92 -6.84
C GLY A 92 10.18 0.91 -8.13
N PRO A 93 10.76 0.52 -9.28
CA PRO A 93 10.07 0.50 -10.59
C PRO A 93 8.89 -0.48 -10.69
N ASP A 94 8.72 -1.36 -9.71
CA ASP A 94 7.57 -2.27 -9.59
C ASP A 94 6.29 -1.55 -9.10
N ALA A 95 6.43 -0.33 -8.54
CA ALA A 95 5.29 0.53 -8.21
C ALA A 95 4.65 1.18 -9.46
N VAL A 96 5.40 1.22 -10.58
CA VAL A 96 4.99 1.81 -11.86
C VAL A 96 5.56 0.96 -13.00
N SER A 97 5.14 -0.30 -13.11
CA SER A 97 5.31 -1.07 -14.34
C SER A 97 3.95 -1.24 -15.03
N PRO A 98 3.56 -0.31 -15.93
CA PRO A 98 2.66 -0.62 -17.01
C PRO A 98 3.49 -1.42 -18.03
N ASN A 99 3.44 -2.76 -17.95
CA ASN A 99 4.11 -3.57 -18.96
C ASN A 99 3.35 -3.45 -20.28
N LEU A 100 4.11 -3.00 -21.28
CA LEU A 100 3.89 -2.88 -22.73
C LEU A 100 2.88 -3.84 -23.38
#